data_AF-A0A3D9CY66-F1
#
_entry.id   AF-A0A3D9CY66-F1
#
_cell.length_a   1.000
_cell.length_b   1.000
_cell.length_c   1.000
_cell.angle_alpha   90.00
_cell.angle_beta   90.00
_cell.angle_gamma   90.00
#
_symmetry.space_group_name_H-M   'P 1'
#
loop_
_entity.id
_entity.type
_entity.pdbx_description
1 polymer ?
#
loop_
_entity_poly.entity_id
_entity_poly.type
_entity_poly.pdbx_seq_one_letter_code
_entity_poly.pdbx_strand_id
1 'polypeptide(L)'
;MKYSIFVLLILLMSSCASYIDVSKNSVNNDSMVFEYGSNENKLKYINKVNASADHDVYYTTHFSITLPKGIVNWTRSNNNFFFEYDDKQIFYIYSSYKNEGQESGNWELKDIGYNEVLKYIGEYWDKRNYNENYLYKANNGRVSKFYTNGKYKILLYNIKTENLQTFIQSAKTFDTNL
;
A
#
# COMPACT_ATOMS: atom_id res chain seq x y z
N MET A 1 8.25 16.04 -43.71
CA MET A 1 7.01 15.72 -42.96
C MET A 1 6.79 14.22 -42.69
N LYS A 2 7.81 13.34 -42.72
CA LYS A 2 7.62 11.90 -42.43
C LYS A 2 7.90 11.50 -40.97
N TYR A 3 8.55 12.36 -40.19
CA TYR A 3 8.89 12.10 -38.78
C TYR A 3 7.81 12.52 -37.77
N SER A 4 6.85 13.38 -38.14
CA SER A 4 5.79 13.83 -37.21
C SER A 4 4.71 12.78 -36.95
N ILE A 5 4.47 11.86 -37.89
CA ILE A 5 3.41 10.83 -37.74
C ILE A 5 3.84 9.75 -36.73
N PHE A 6 5.13 9.46 -36.64
CA PHE A 6 5.65 8.45 -35.69
C PHE A 6 5.57 8.92 -34.23
N VAL A 7 5.78 10.23 -33.98
CA VAL A 7 5.64 10.82 -32.64
C VAL A 7 4.19 10.83 -32.16
N LEU A 8 3.24 11.07 -33.08
CA LEU A 8 1.81 11.08 -32.77
C LEU A 8 1.27 9.67 -32.45
N LEU A 9 1.80 8.63 -33.08
CA LEU A 9 1.40 7.24 -32.83
C LEU A 9 1.91 6.70 -31.48
N ILE A 10 3.09 7.14 -31.04
CA ILE A 10 3.65 6.77 -29.73
C ILE A 10 2.86 7.41 -28.58
N LEU A 11 2.27 8.59 -28.80
CA LEU A 11 1.41 9.28 -27.83
C LEU A 11 0.02 8.65 -27.64
N LEU A 12 -0.42 7.80 -28.58
CA LEU A 12 -1.73 7.13 -28.52
C LEU A 12 -1.68 5.72 -27.90
N MET A 13 -0.47 5.21 -27.62
CA MET A 13 -0.24 3.92 -26.95
C MET A 13 -0.01 4.06 -25.45
N SER A 14 -0.26 5.24 -24.87
CA SER A 14 -0.49 5.38 -23.44
C SER A 14 -1.78 4.62 -23.09
N SER A 15 -1.62 3.32 -22.85
CA SER A 15 -2.67 2.48 -22.29
C SER A 15 -3.33 3.25 -21.16
N CYS A 16 -4.63 3.51 -21.25
CA CYS A 16 -5.37 4.07 -20.14
C CYS A 16 -5.21 3.12 -18.96
N ALA A 17 -4.26 3.41 -18.07
CA ALA A 17 -4.19 2.75 -16.78
C ALA A 17 -5.53 3.03 -16.10
N SER A 18 -6.30 1.97 -15.88
CA SER A 18 -7.60 2.09 -15.22
C SER A 18 -7.35 2.17 -13.72
N TYR A 19 -7.18 3.38 -13.21
CA TYR A 19 -7.08 3.61 -11.78
C TYR A 19 -8.45 3.42 -11.13
N ILE A 20 -8.47 2.71 -10.01
CA ILE A 20 -9.72 2.40 -9.31
C ILE A 20 -10.15 3.53 -8.36
N ASP A 21 -9.22 4.41 -8.00
CA ASP A 21 -9.43 5.50 -7.06
C ASP A 21 -9.98 6.77 -7.74
N VAL A 22 -11.09 6.65 -8.46
CA VAL A 22 -11.75 7.80 -9.11
C VAL A 22 -12.58 8.59 -8.08
N SER A 23 -12.48 9.93 -8.08
CA SER A 23 -12.94 10.82 -7.00
C SER A 23 -14.44 10.84 -6.67
N LYS A 24 -15.25 10.12 -7.44
CA LYS A 24 -16.71 9.97 -7.22
C LYS A 24 -17.08 8.61 -6.63
N ASN A 25 -16.11 7.73 -6.46
CA ASN A 25 -16.28 6.40 -5.90
C ASN A 25 -15.77 6.38 -4.46
N SER A 26 -16.36 5.50 -3.64
CA SER A 26 -15.86 5.19 -2.31
C SER A 26 -16.25 3.77 -1.96
N VAL A 27 -15.54 3.20 -0.99
CA VAL A 27 -15.94 1.95 -0.34
C VAL A 27 -16.39 2.31 1.06
N ASN A 28 -17.64 2.00 1.39
CA ASN A 28 -18.19 2.25 2.72
C ASN A 28 -18.91 1.00 3.21
N ASN A 29 -18.42 0.44 4.31
CA ASN A 29 -19.06 -0.64 5.04
C ASN A 29 -18.79 -0.48 6.55
N ASP A 30 -19.41 -1.34 7.36
CA ASP A 30 -19.35 -1.25 8.82
C ASP A 30 -17.94 -1.29 9.43
N SER A 31 -16.97 -1.80 8.68
CA SER A 31 -15.58 -1.97 9.11
C SER A 31 -14.59 -1.05 8.40
N MET A 32 -15.00 -0.33 7.36
CA MET A 32 -14.06 0.41 6.52
C MET A 32 -14.74 1.53 5.72
N VAL A 33 -14.13 2.71 5.75
CA VAL A 33 -14.44 3.83 4.86
C VAL A 33 -13.18 4.13 4.04
N PHE A 34 -13.28 4.01 2.72
CA PHE A 34 -12.22 4.36 1.79
C PHE A 34 -12.74 5.41 0.81
N GLU A 35 -12.35 6.65 1.04
CA GLU A 35 -12.72 7.81 0.22
C GLU A 35 -11.66 8.04 -0.84
N TYR A 36 -12.06 8.02 -2.11
CA TYR A 36 -11.20 8.44 -3.20
C TYR A 36 -11.35 9.94 -3.38
N GLY A 37 -10.37 10.72 -2.92
CA GLY A 37 -10.37 12.18 -3.07
C GLY A 37 -9.79 12.61 -4.42
N SER A 38 -9.77 13.93 -4.67
CA SER A 38 -9.16 14.50 -5.88
C SER A 38 -7.63 14.44 -5.86
N ASN A 39 -7.03 14.72 -4.70
CA ASN A 39 -5.57 14.86 -4.54
C ASN A 39 -4.94 13.68 -3.78
N GLU A 40 -5.72 13.01 -2.94
CA GLU A 40 -5.29 11.93 -2.07
C GLU A 40 -6.47 11.01 -1.78
N ASN A 41 -6.20 9.80 -1.30
CA ASN A 41 -7.24 8.89 -0.83
C ASN A 41 -7.18 8.80 0.70
N LYS A 42 -8.33 8.62 1.36
CA LYS A 42 -8.41 8.50 2.81
C LYS A 42 -9.03 7.17 3.18
N LEU A 43 -8.30 6.38 3.95
CA LEU A 43 -8.77 5.11 4.47
C LEU A 43 -8.95 5.23 5.98
N LYS A 44 -10.13 4.88 6.48
CA LYS A 44 -10.43 4.63 7.88
C LYS A 44 -10.85 3.17 8.02
N TYR A 45 -10.14 2.41 8.83
CA TYR A 45 -10.45 1.01 9.14
C TYR A 45 -10.85 0.87 10.61
N ILE A 46 -11.90 0.11 10.88
CA ILE A 46 -12.39 -0.21 12.22
C ILE A 46 -12.77 -1.69 12.22
N ASN A 47 -11.92 -2.55 12.78
CA ASN A 47 -12.31 -3.93 13.07
C ASN A 47 -13.14 -3.95 14.36
N LYS A 48 -14.42 -4.28 14.24
CA LYS A 48 -15.37 -4.36 15.37
C LYS A 48 -15.54 -5.78 15.93
N VAL A 49 -15.00 -6.81 15.26
CA VAL A 49 -15.25 -8.20 15.62
C VAL A 49 -14.21 -8.66 16.65
N ASN A 50 -14.68 -8.96 17.86
CA ASN A 50 -13.94 -9.82 18.77
C ASN A 50 -14.17 -11.26 18.31
N ALA A 51 -13.18 -11.90 17.69
CA ALA A 51 -13.30 -13.31 17.31
C ALA A 51 -12.70 -14.17 18.43
N SER A 52 -13.44 -15.18 18.89
CA SER A 52 -12.91 -16.26 19.74
C SER A 52 -12.91 -17.56 18.94
N ALA A 53 -11.74 -18.12 18.66
CA ALA A 53 -11.62 -19.45 18.07
C ALA A 53 -10.82 -20.34 19.03
N ASP A 54 -11.47 -21.40 19.52
CA ASP A 54 -11.04 -22.40 20.51
C ASP A 54 -10.42 -21.86 21.81
N HIS A 55 -9.38 -21.01 21.79
CA HIS A 55 -8.82 -20.32 22.95
C HIS A 55 -8.24 -18.90 22.66
N ASP A 56 -8.22 -18.42 21.41
CA ASP A 56 -7.62 -17.14 21.04
C ASP A 56 -8.68 -16.04 20.86
N VAL A 57 -8.53 -14.95 21.60
CA VAL A 57 -9.36 -13.73 21.48
C VAL A 57 -8.63 -12.73 20.58
N TYR A 58 -9.14 -12.51 19.37
CA TYR A 58 -8.67 -11.44 18.48
C TYR A 58 -9.38 -10.14 18.81
N TYR A 59 -8.62 -9.13 19.24
CA TYR A 59 -9.16 -7.84 19.68
C TYR A 59 -9.31 -6.84 18.54
N THR A 60 -10.23 -5.89 18.70
CA THR A 60 -10.44 -4.78 17.76
C THR A 60 -9.14 -4.03 17.41
N THR A 61 -9.03 -3.62 16.14
CA THR A 61 -7.96 -2.74 15.65
C THR A 61 -8.56 -1.67 14.77
N HIS A 62 -7.98 -0.48 14.77
CA HIS A 62 -8.48 0.64 13.99
C HIS A 62 -7.33 1.57 13.61
N PHE A 63 -7.43 2.17 12.43
CA PHE A 63 -6.49 3.18 11.98
C PHE A 63 -7.11 4.06 10.89
N SER A 64 -6.60 5.28 10.74
CA SER A 64 -6.72 6.05 9.51
C SER A 64 -5.36 6.25 8.85
N ILE A 65 -5.38 6.42 7.53
CA ILE A 65 -4.21 6.80 6.75
C ILE A 65 -4.65 7.52 5.47
N THR A 66 -3.83 8.45 5.02
CA THR A 66 -3.90 9.05 3.68
C THR A 66 -2.96 8.31 2.73
N LEU A 67 -3.48 7.93 1.57
CA LEU A 67 -2.74 7.21 0.52
C LEU A 67 -2.58 8.07 -0.74
N PRO A 68 -1.46 7.94 -1.48
CA PRO A 68 -1.29 8.59 -2.78
C PRO A 68 -2.37 8.17 -3.78
N LYS A 69 -2.56 9.00 -4.81
CA LYS A 69 -3.40 8.70 -5.99
C LYS A 69 -2.75 7.70 -6.92
N GLY A 70 -3.55 7.13 -7.83
CA GLY A 70 -3.08 6.24 -8.89
C GLY A 70 -3.06 4.78 -8.44
N ILE A 71 -4.02 4.39 -7.61
CA ILE A 71 -4.17 3.02 -7.16
C ILE A 71 -4.72 2.22 -8.34
N VAL A 72 -3.97 1.19 -8.76
CA VAL A 72 -4.40 0.26 -9.83
C VAL A 72 -5.15 -0.94 -9.25
N ASN A 73 -4.82 -1.32 -8.03
CA ASN A 73 -5.48 -2.41 -7.31
C ASN A 73 -5.31 -2.23 -5.79
N TRP A 74 -6.25 -2.72 -5.00
CA TRP A 74 -6.02 -2.91 -3.57
C TRP A 74 -6.72 -4.17 -3.07
N THR A 75 -6.18 -4.76 -2.01
CA THR A 75 -6.83 -5.89 -1.34
C THR A 75 -6.51 -5.88 0.15
N ARG A 76 -7.36 -6.57 0.91
CA ARG A 76 -7.15 -6.82 2.34
C ARG A 76 -7.20 -8.31 2.61
N SER A 77 -6.25 -8.80 3.39
CA SER A 77 -6.28 -10.14 3.98
C SER A 77 -6.01 -10.03 5.48
N ASN A 78 -7.06 -10.24 6.29
CA ASN A 78 -7.02 -9.98 7.74
C ASN A 78 -6.57 -8.53 8.04
N ASN A 79 -5.49 -8.37 8.80
CA ASN A 79 -4.89 -7.09 9.17
C ASN A 79 -3.85 -6.57 8.16
N ASN A 80 -3.72 -7.24 7.02
CA ASN A 80 -2.80 -6.87 5.95
C ASN A 80 -3.56 -6.13 4.85
N PHE A 81 -3.08 -4.95 4.50
CA PHE A 81 -3.65 -4.11 3.45
C PHE A 81 -2.58 -3.87 2.39
N PHE A 82 -2.93 -4.11 1.14
CA PHE A 82 -2.03 -3.95 0.00
C PHE A 82 -2.65 -2.96 -0.96
N PHE A 83 -1.93 -1.88 -1.25
CA PHE A 83 -2.29 -0.91 -2.29
C PHE A 83 -1.22 -0.94 -3.36
N GLU A 84 -1.62 -1.27 -4.58
CA GLU A 84 -0.74 -1.38 -5.73
C GLU A 84 -0.92 -0.17 -6.63
N TYR A 85 0.21 0.32 -7.14
CA TYR A 85 0.34 1.43 -8.07
C TYR A 85 1.11 0.96 -9.31
N ASP A 86 1.17 1.81 -10.33
CA ASP A 86 1.89 1.53 -11.56
C ASP A 86 3.31 1.02 -11.33
N ASP A 87 3.76 0.17 -12.26
CA ASP A 87 5.04 -0.52 -12.22
C ASP A 87 5.25 -1.36 -10.94
N LYS A 88 4.16 -1.87 -10.36
CA LYS A 88 4.19 -2.76 -9.19
C LYS A 88 4.83 -2.07 -7.97
N GLN A 89 4.60 -0.77 -7.81
CA GLN A 89 4.88 -0.06 -6.57
C GLN A 89 3.83 -0.46 -5.53
N ILE A 90 4.25 -0.87 -4.33
CA ILE A 90 3.33 -1.36 -3.30
C ILE A 90 3.44 -0.51 -2.04
N PHE A 91 2.29 -0.06 -1.55
CA PHE A 91 2.12 0.46 -0.21
C PHE A 91 1.40 -0.61 0.61
N TYR A 92 2.11 -1.21 1.56
CA TYR A 92 1.58 -2.26 2.43
C TYR A 92 1.43 -1.74 3.85
N ILE A 93 0.35 -2.15 4.53
CA ILE A 93 0.08 -1.83 5.93
C ILE A 93 -0.25 -3.11 6.68
N TYR A 94 0.44 -3.34 7.80
CA TYR A 94 0.05 -4.27 8.84
C TYR A 94 -0.52 -3.51 10.03
N SER A 95 -1.79 -3.75 10.35
CA SER A 95 -2.44 -3.21 11.53
C SER A 95 -2.49 -4.25 12.65
N SER A 96 -1.56 -4.20 13.61
CA SER A 96 -1.51 -5.21 14.68
C SER A 96 -2.82 -5.29 15.48
N TYR A 97 -3.15 -6.47 15.99
CA TYR A 97 -4.22 -6.62 16.97
C TYR A 97 -3.87 -5.91 18.28
N LYS A 98 -4.89 -5.53 19.08
CA LYS A 98 -4.67 -4.76 20.32
C LYS A 98 -3.70 -5.45 21.29
N ASN A 99 -3.79 -6.77 21.43
CA ASN A 99 -3.00 -7.62 22.31
C ASN A 99 -1.63 -8.04 21.73
N GLU A 100 -1.35 -7.73 20.45
CA GLU A 100 -0.11 -8.11 19.80
C GLU A 100 0.88 -6.96 19.68
N GLY A 101 2.11 -7.22 20.09
CA GLY A 101 3.23 -6.31 19.97
C GLY A 101 3.17 -5.14 20.97
N GLN A 102 4.34 -4.56 21.23
CA GLN A 102 4.46 -3.34 22.02
C GLN A 102 4.48 -2.14 21.08
N GLU A 103 3.59 -1.18 21.34
CA GLU A 103 3.58 0.09 20.62
C GLU A 103 4.67 1.00 21.20
N SER A 104 5.56 1.48 20.33
CA SER A 104 6.47 2.56 20.66
C SER A 104 5.88 3.90 20.19
N GLY A 105 6.08 4.98 20.94
CA GLY A 105 5.82 6.33 20.44
C GLY A 105 6.82 6.75 19.34
N ASN A 106 7.95 6.05 19.24
CA ASN A 106 9.01 6.35 18.28
C ASN A 106 8.81 5.54 17.00
N TRP A 107 8.35 6.23 15.96
CA TRP A 107 8.30 5.67 14.62
C TRP A 107 9.67 5.80 13.92
N GLU A 108 10.08 4.73 13.27
CA GLU A 108 11.38 4.63 12.60
C GLU A 108 11.17 4.36 11.11
N LEU A 109 11.90 5.08 10.26
CA LEU A 109 11.99 4.82 8.83
C LEU A 109 13.34 4.15 8.52
N LYS A 110 13.30 2.94 7.98
CA LYS A 110 14.49 2.12 7.73
C LYS A 110 14.56 1.67 6.28
N ASP A 111 15.78 1.42 5.82
CA ASP A 111 16.01 0.59 4.64
C ASP A 111 15.65 -0.86 4.95
N ILE A 112 15.16 -1.59 3.95
CA ILE A 112 14.75 -2.98 4.09
C ILE A 112 15.28 -3.81 2.93
N GLY A 113 15.87 -4.96 3.26
CA GLY A 113 16.41 -5.90 2.28
C GLY A 113 15.31 -6.73 1.60
N TYR A 114 15.60 -7.22 0.39
CA TYR A 114 14.64 -8.01 -0.40
C TYR A 114 14.09 -9.24 0.35
N ASN A 115 14.95 -10.01 1.02
CA ASN A 115 14.53 -11.19 1.77
C ASN A 115 13.59 -10.85 2.94
N GLU A 116 13.71 -9.64 3.52
CA GLU A 116 12.82 -9.19 4.57
C GLU A 116 11.49 -8.69 4.02
N VAL A 117 11.51 -8.04 2.86
CA VAL A 117 10.31 -7.64 2.10
C VAL A 117 9.41 -8.84 1.80
N LEU A 118 9.98 -9.95 1.33
CA LEU A 118 9.20 -11.14 0.97
C LEU A 118 8.36 -11.71 2.11
N LYS A 119 8.77 -11.48 3.37
CA LYS A 119 7.99 -11.89 4.55
C LYS A 119 6.64 -11.17 4.65
N TYR A 120 6.52 -9.99 4.04
CA TYR A 120 5.31 -9.17 4.11
C TYR A 120 4.46 -9.25 2.85
N ILE A 121 5.10 -9.33 1.67
CA ILE A 121 4.39 -9.28 0.39
C ILE A 121 4.39 -10.59 -0.38
N GLY A 122 5.13 -11.62 0.05
CA GLY A 122 5.30 -12.87 -0.71
C GLY A 122 3.96 -13.51 -1.09
N GLU A 123 3.05 -13.68 -0.12
CA GLU A 123 1.73 -14.25 -0.38
C GLU A 123 0.91 -13.40 -1.37
N TYR A 124 0.98 -12.07 -1.26
CA TYR A 124 0.32 -11.17 -2.22
C TYR A 124 0.95 -11.31 -3.61
N TRP A 125 2.27 -11.36 -3.67
CA TRP A 125 3.05 -11.47 -4.90
C TRP A 125 2.71 -12.75 -5.68
N ASP A 126 2.64 -13.87 -4.96
CA ASP A 126 2.28 -15.19 -5.49
C ASP A 126 0.83 -15.19 -6.00
N LYS A 127 -0.12 -14.66 -5.22
CA LYS A 127 -1.53 -14.55 -5.64
C LYS A 127 -1.71 -13.73 -6.91
N ARG A 128 -0.86 -12.73 -7.13
CA ARG A 128 -0.86 -11.91 -8.35
C ARG A 128 -0.14 -12.57 -9.53
N ASN A 129 0.50 -13.72 -9.32
CA ASN A 129 1.34 -14.42 -10.31
C ASN A 129 2.41 -13.50 -10.91
N TYR A 130 3.03 -12.65 -10.08
CA TYR A 130 4.04 -11.70 -10.55
C TYR A 130 5.40 -12.37 -10.72
N ASN A 131 6.01 -12.17 -11.89
CA ASN A 131 7.33 -12.71 -12.20
C ASN A 131 8.43 -11.86 -11.53
N GLU A 132 9.15 -12.44 -10.56
CA GLU A 132 10.23 -11.78 -9.82
C GLU A 132 11.37 -11.28 -10.74
N ASN A 133 11.67 -11.99 -11.83
CA ASN A 133 12.73 -11.61 -12.77
C ASN A 133 12.46 -10.28 -13.48
N TYR A 134 11.19 -9.88 -13.59
CA TYR A 134 10.80 -8.60 -14.18
C TYR A 134 11.26 -7.42 -13.31
N LEU A 135 11.15 -7.54 -11.99
CA LEU A 135 11.56 -6.46 -11.09
C LEU A 135 13.08 -6.35 -10.99
N TYR A 136 13.78 -7.48 -10.84
CA TYR A 136 15.23 -7.48 -10.68
C TYR A 136 15.96 -6.73 -11.82
N LYS A 137 15.50 -6.88 -13.06
CA LYS A 137 16.05 -6.19 -14.24
C LYS A 137 15.64 -4.71 -14.35
N ALA A 138 14.56 -4.31 -13.70
CA ALA A 138 13.97 -2.96 -13.77
C ALA A 138 14.30 -2.07 -12.56
N ASN A 139 15.06 -2.57 -11.58
CA ASN A 139 15.31 -1.93 -10.28
C ASN A 139 16.22 -0.69 -10.29
N ASN A 140 16.60 -0.15 -11.45
CA ASN A 140 17.36 1.10 -11.48
C ASN A 140 16.46 2.25 -11.03
N GLY A 141 16.88 3.00 -9.99
CA GLY A 141 16.10 4.10 -9.41
C GLY A 141 14.89 3.67 -8.58
N ARG A 142 14.82 2.41 -8.12
CA ARG A 142 13.77 1.90 -7.22
C ARG A 142 14.30 1.74 -5.80
N VAL A 143 13.45 2.03 -4.82
CA VAL A 143 13.79 2.02 -3.39
C VAL A 143 12.68 1.37 -2.59
N SER A 144 13.06 0.63 -1.53
CA SER A 144 12.11 0.08 -0.57
C SER A 144 12.43 0.59 0.82
N LYS A 145 11.39 1.00 1.56
CA LYS A 145 11.51 1.55 2.92
C LYS A 145 10.49 0.91 3.84
N PHE A 146 10.84 0.81 5.11
CA PHE A 146 9.98 0.25 6.14
C PHE A 146 9.77 1.29 7.25
N TYR A 147 8.52 1.64 7.50
CA TYR A 147 8.11 2.61 8.51
C TYR A 147 7.30 1.91 9.60
N THR A 148 7.78 1.95 10.84
CA THR A 148 7.19 1.15 11.92
C THR A 148 7.45 1.75 13.28
N ASN A 149 6.57 1.45 14.24
CA ASN A 149 6.80 1.67 15.67
C ASN A 149 6.86 0.35 16.46
N GLY A 150 7.24 -0.74 15.78
CA GLY A 150 7.25 -2.11 16.30
C GLY A 150 5.89 -2.81 16.12
N LYS A 151 4.82 -2.18 16.63
CA LYS A 151 3.45 -2.72 16.54
C LYS A 151 2.91 -2.63 15.11
N TYR A 152 2.75 -1.42 14.59
CA TYR A 152 2.26 -1.17 13.24
C TYR A 152 3.40 -1.14 12.24
N LYS A 153 3.17 -1.63 11.03
CA LYS A 153 4.22 -1.75 10.00
C LYS A 153 3.69 -1.25 8.68
N ILE A 154 4.44 -0.37 8.04
CA ILE A 154 4.16 0.13 6.70
C ILE A 154 5.37 -0.17 5.84
N LEU A 155 5.18 -0.94 4.78
CA LEU A 155 6.21 -1.24 3.79
C LEU A 155 5.92 -0.47 2.51
N LEU A 156 6.89 0.32 2.09
CA LEU A 156 6.93 0.99 0.80
C LEU A 156 7.85 0.15 -0.08
N TYR A 157 7.31 -0.63 -0.99
CA TYR A 157 8.08 -1.57 -1.81
C TYR A 157 8.16 -1.13 -3.27
N ASN A 158 9.37 -1.25 -3.84
CA ASN A 158 9.64 -0.98 -5.26
C ASN A 158 9.23 0.43 -5.70
N ILE A 159 9.32 1.40 -4.79
CA ILE A 159 8.90 2.79 -5.04
C ILE A 159 9.90 3.46 -5.98
N LYS A 160 9.38 4.17 -6.98
CA LYS A 160 10.20 5.05 -7.83
C LYS A 160 10.83 6.15 -6.97
N THR A 161 12.10 6.46 -7.18
CA THR A 161 12.81 7.46 -6.37
C THR A 161 12.08 8.82 -6.39
N GLU A 162 11.53 9.22 -7.53
CA GLU A 162 10.74 10.44 -7.68
C GLU A 162 9.41 10.45 -6.88
N ASN A 163 8.85 9.28 -6.59
CA ASN A 163 7.62 9.14 -5.82
C ASN A 163 7.87 8.95 -4.31
N LEU A 164 9.11 8.65 -3.92
CA LEU A 164 9.45 8.19 -2.57
C LEU A 164 8.96 9.15 -1.49
N GLN A 165 9.16 10.46 -1.68
CA GLN A 165 8.77 11.45 -0.68
C GLN A 165 7.26 11.46 -0.47
N THR A 166 6.46 11.42 -1.54
CA THR A 166 4.99 11.34 -1.45
C THR A 166 4.55 10.12 -0.66
N PHE A 167 5.13 8.96 -0.94
CA PHE A 167 4.80 7.71 -0.24
C PHE A 167 5.22 7.76 1.24
N ILE A 168 6.38 8.33 1.58
CA ILE A 168 6.81 8.52 2.96
C ILE A 168 5.87 9.46 3.71
N GLN A 169 5.46 10.58 3.10
CA GLN A 169 4.54 11.52 3.74
C GLN A 169 3.19 10.86 3.99
N SER A 170 2.66 10.09 3.04
CA SER A 170 1.47 9.27 3.24
C SER A 170 1.63 8.26 4.38
N ALA A 171 2.76 7.56 4.49
CA ALA A 171 3.03 6.63 5.60
C ALA A 171 3.00 7.32 6.97
N LYS A 172 3.49 8.57 7.04
CA LYS A 172 3.48 9.38 8.28
C LYS A 172 2.10 9.89 8.69
N THR A 173 1.08 9.75 7.84
CA THR A 173 -0.31 10.08 8.21
C THR A 173 -1.04 8.95 8.92
N PHE A 174 -0.39 7.81 9.14
CA PHE A 174 -0.97 6.69 9.87
C PHE A 174 -1.28 7.10 11.30
N ASP A 175 -2.55 6.97 11.68
CA ASP A 175 -3.05 7.35 13.00
C ASP A 175 -3.99 6.29 13.53
N THR A 176 -3.91 6.04 14.82
CA THR A 176 -4.75 5.09 15.56
C THR A 176 -5.64 5.79 16.58
N ASN A 177 -5.64 7.13 16.64
CA ASN A 177 -6.55 7.91 17.48
C ASN A 177 -7.78 8.33 16.67
N LEU A 178 -8.78 7.45 16.58
CA LEU A 178 -9.95 7.60 15.68
C LEU A 178 -11.26 8.06 16.31
#